data_AF-A0A455UIA7-F1
#
_entry.id   AF-A0A455UIA7-F1
#
_cell.length_a   1.000
_cell.length_b   1.000
_cell.length_c   1.000
_cell.angle_alpha   90.00
_cell.angle_beta   90.00
_cell.angle_gamma   90.00
#
_symmetry.space_group_name_H-M   'P 1'
#
loop_
_entity.id
_entity.type
_entity.pdbx_description
1 polymer ?
#
loop_
_entity_poly.entity_id
_entity_poly.type
_entity_poly.pdbx_seq_one_letter_code
_entity_poly.pdbx_strand_id
1 'polypeptide(L)'
;MALERRIKATSTLDRLDALVVDGRLDRRFAEDLGEALALFTELRLRQQLAALETPSTPQETNRTNRVVVQTLSSLERDLLREALHIVKDFKQRLSHRYHLEYS
;
A
#
# COMPACT_ATOMS: atom_id res chain seq x y z
N MET A 1 -9.10 -12.11 -4.24
CA MET A 1 -10.38 -11.95 -3.51
C MET A 1 -11.40 -11.12 -4.29
N ALA A 2 -11.22 -9.82 -4.55
CA ALA A 2 -12.22 -9.02 -5.25
C ALA A 2 -12.60 -9.56 -6.65
N LEU A 3 -11.62 -10.04 -7.42
CA LEU A 3 -11.84 -10.67 -8.72
C LEU A 3 -12.66 -11.96 -8.63
N GLU A 4 -12.33 -12.84 -7.67
CA GLU A 4 -13.09 -14.08 -7.38
C GLU A 4 -14.56 -13.76 -7.08
N ARG A 5 -14.82 -12.65 -6.41
CA ARG A 5 -16.17 -12.17 -6.05
C ARG A 5 -16.82 -11.30 -7.12
N ARG A 6 -16.17 -11.12 -8.28
CA ARG A 6 -16.64 -10.30 -9.41
C ARG A 6 -16.98 -8.86 -9.01
N ILE A 7 -16.33 -8.32 -7.98
CA ILE A 7 -16.52 -6.93 -7.53
C ILE A 7 -16.10 -6.00 -8.67
N LYS A 8 -17.00 -5.08 -9.04
CA LYS A 8 -16.84 -4.14 -10.17
C LYS A 8 -16.20 -2.81 -9.78
N ALA A 9 -16.02 -2.57 -8.47
CA ALA A 9 -15.32 -1.39 -7.98
C ALA A 9 -13.91 -1.30 -8.57
N THR A 10 -13.53 -0.11 -9.03
CA THR A 10 -12.26 0.15 -9.72
C THR A 10 -11.20 0.71 -8.79
N SER A 11 -11.59 1.49 -7.78
CA SER A 11 -10.67 1.98 -6.76
C SER A 11 -10.28 0.86 -5.79
N THR A 12 -9.11 0.97 -5.15
CA THR A 12 -8.68 0.00 -4.15
C THR A 12 -9.49 0.13 -2.87
N LEU A 13 -9.83 1.35 -2.44
CA LEU A 13 -10.63 1.61 -1.24
C LEU A 13 -12.04 1.02 -1.37
N ASP A 14 -12.73 1.31 -2.48
CA ASP A 14 -14.08 0.76 -2.72
C ASP A 14 -14.07 -0.77 -2.81
N ARG A 15 -12.96 -1.37 -3.29
CA ARG A 15 -12.80 -2.83 -3.29
C ARG A 15 -12.61 -3.40 -1.88
N LEU A 16 -11.94 -2.69 -0.98
CA LEU A 16 -11.81 -3.09 0.42
C LEU A 16 -13.19 -3.04 1.10
N ASP A 17 -13.94 -1.95 0.94
CA ASP A 17 -15.31 -1.82 1.48
C ASP A 17 -16.24 -2.92 0.95
N ALA A 18 -16.22 -3.16 -0.36
CA ALA A 18 -17.04 -4.22 -0.96
C ALA A 18 -16.67 -5.62 -0.44
N LEU A 19 -15.39 -5.88 -0.13
CA LEU A 19 -14.95 -7.14 0.47
C LEU A 19 -15.37 -7.28 1.94
N VAL A 20 -15.47 -6.17 2.68
CA VAL A 20 -16.01 -6.15 4.05
C VAL A 20 -17.51 -6.46 4.03
N VAL A 21 -18.26 -5.80 3.15
CA VAL A 21 -19.71 -6.04 2.99
C VAL A 21 -19.99 -7.48 2.57
N ASP A 22 -19.15 -8.06 1.72
CA ASP A 22 -19.23 -9.47 1.30
C ASP A 22 -18.72 -10.47 2.36
N GLY A 23 -18.28 -9.98 3.53
CA GLY A 23 -17.83 -10.81 4.66
C GLY A 23 -16.50 -11.53 4.44
N ARG A 24 -15.69 -11.07 3.49
CA ARG A 24 -14.38 -11.68 3.13
C ARG A 24 -13.19 -11.00 3.76
N LEU A 25 -13.39 -9.79 4.27
CA LEU A 25 -12.39 -9.02 4.99
C LEU A 25 -13.00 -8.50 6.28
N ASP A 26 -12.24 -8.54 7.37
CA ASP A 26 -12.62 -7.84 8.59
C ASP A 26 -12.61 -6.32 8.36
N ARG A 27 -13.55 -5.60 8.98
CA ARG A 27 -13.69 -4.16 8.78
C ARG A 27 -12.46 -3.39 9.23
N ARG A 28 -11.97 -3.65 10.45
CA ARG A 28 -10.81 -2.94 10.99
C ARG A 28 -9.58 -3.20 10.13
N PHE A 29 -9.39 -4.46 9.74
CA PHE A 29 -8.28 -4.81 8.87
C PHE A 29 -8.36 -4.16 7.47
N ALA A 30 -9.57 -3.90 6.96
CA ALA A 30 -9.76 -3.15 5.73
C ALA A 30 -9.44 -1.66 5.90
N GLU A 31 -9.82 -1.07 7.03
CA GLU A 31 -9.48 0.31 7.40
C GLU A 31 -7.96 0.47 7.51
N ASP A 32 -7.29 -0.43 8.25
CA ASP A 32 -5.83 -0.47 8.40
C ASP A 32 -5.10 -0.55 7.04
N LEU A 33 -5.62 -1.37 6.12
CA LEU A 33 -5.09 -1.48 4.75
C LEU A 33 -5.30 -0.20 3.94
N GLY A 34 -6.44 0.47 4.12
CA GLY A 34 -6.74 1.75 3.50
C GLY A 34 -5.81 2.86 3.98
N GLU A 35 -5.58 2.92 5.30
CA GLU A 35 -4.64 3.85 5.94
C GLU A 35 -3.21 3.62 5.47
N ALA A 36 -2.76 2.36 5.43
CA ALA A 36 -1.45 2.00 4.88
C ALA A 36 -1.29 2.47 3.43
N LEU A 37 -2.31 2.27 2.58
CA LEU A 37 -2.30 2.74 1.19
C LEU A 37 -2.22 4.27 1.09
N ALA A 38 -2.96 4.98 1.93
CA ALA A 38 -2.93 6.45 1.98
C ALA A 38 -1.53 6.94 2.36
N LEU A 39 -0.92 6.35 3.39
CA LEU A 39 0.45 6.64 3.81
C LEU A 39 1.46 6.41 2.68
N PHE A 40 1.39 5.28 1.97
CA PHE A 40 2.32 5.02 0.87
C PHE A 40 2.15 6.00 -0.29
N THR A 41 0.89 6.37 -0.59
CA THR A 41 0.58 7.37 -1.62
C THR A 41 1.16 8.73 -1.25
N GLU A 42 0.98 9.15 0.00
CA GLU A 42 1.49 10.41 0.52
C GLU A 42 3.01 10.48 0.47
N LEU A 43 3.69 9.45 1.00
CA LEU A 43 5.15 9.36 0.98
C LEU A 43 5.70 9.42 -0.45
N ARG A 44 5.08 8.67 -1.37
CA ARG A 44 5.47 8.65 -2.78
C ARG A 44 5.28 10.02 -3.43
N LEU A 45 4.15 10.69 -3.18
CA LEU A 45 3.85 12.00 -3.75
C LEU A 45 4.84 13.07 -3.27
N ARG A 46 5.16 13.10 -1.97
CA ARG A 46 6.16 14.03 -1.42
C ARG A 46 7.51 13.91 -2.11
N GLN A 47 7.96 12.68 -2.36
CA GLN A 47 9.21 12.45 -3.07
C GLN A 47 9.17 12.87 -4.53
N GLN A 48 8.05 12.61 -5.21
CA GLN A 48 7.87 13.03 -6.59
C GLN A 48 7.88 14.56 -6.71
N LEU A 49 7.24 15.26 -5.77
CA LEU A 49 7.28 16.72 -5.72
C LEU A 49 8.70 17.25 -5.49
N ALA A 50 9.42 16.72 -4.50
CA ALA A 50 10.80 17.12 -4.24
C ALA A 50 11.74 16.89 -5.45
N ALA A 51 11.50 15.81 -6.22
CA ALA A 51 12.25 15.53 -7.45
C ALA A 51 11.92 16.48 -8.60
N LEU A 52 10.72 17.08 -8.63
CA LEU A 52 10.34 18.10 -9.62
C LEU A 52 10.97 19.46 -9.31
N GLU A 53 11.22 19.77 -8.03
CA GLU A 53 11.81 21.04 -7.59
C GLU A 53 13.33 21.11 -7.84
N THR A 54 13.99 19.97 -8.02
CA THR A 54 15.42 19.88 -8.36
C THR A 54 15.58 19.50 -9.84
N PRO A 55 16.37 20.22 -10.65
CA PRO A 55 16.60 19.86 -12.06
C PRO A 55 17.33 18.51 -12.12
N SER A 56 16.54 17.45 -12.27
CA SER A 56 16.97 16.07 -12.16
C SER A 56 17.42 15.53 -13.52
N THR A 57 18.55 14.82 -13.56
CA THR A 57 18.99 14.12 -14.79
C THR A 57 18.04 12.96 -15.12
N PRO A 58 17.95 12.48 -16.39
CA PRO A 58 17.03 11.40 -16.80
C PRO A 58 17.15 10.08 -16.00
N GLN A 59 18.25 9.91 -15.28
CA GLN A 59 18.54 8.75 -14.44
C GLN A 59 17.89 8.84 -13.04
N GLU A 60 17.48 10.03 -12.61
CA GLU A 60 16.84 10.29 -11.31
C GLU A 60 15.32 10.12 -11.34
N THR A 61 14.69 10.27 -12.52
CA THR A 61 13.26 10.03 -12.73
C THR A 61 12.84 8.58 -12.42
N ASN A 62 13.78 7.61 -12.48
CA ASN A 62 13.54 6.21 -12.12
C ASN A 62 13.52 5.98 -10.59
N ARG A 63 13.99 6.94 -9.77
CA ARG A 63 13.93 6.86 -8.29
C ARG A 63 12.56 7.22 -7.71
N THR A 64 11.60 7.66 -8.54
CA THR A 64 10.27 8.16 -8.12
C THR A 64 9.36 7.14 -7.41
N ASN A 65 9.76 5.87 -7.35
CA ASN A 65 9.06 4.82 -6.59
C ASN A 65 9.86 4.31 -5.37
N ARG A 66 10.99 4.95 -5.01
CA ARG A 66 11.83 4.54 -3.88
C ARG A 66 11.70 5.50 -2.70
N VAL A 67 11.07 5.04 -1.62
CA VAL A 67 11.02 5.77 -0.36
C VAL A 67 12.41 5.77 0.31
N VAL A 68 12.99 6.96 0.51
CA VAL A 68 14.27 7.15 1.18
C VAL A 68 14.00 7.22 2.68
N VAL A 69 14.04 6.08 3.35
CA VAL A 69 13.68 5.95 4.79
C VAL A 69 14.55 6.83 5.70
N GLN A 70 15.75 7.20 5.27
CA GLN A 70 16.70 8.03 6.02
C GLN A 70 16.22 9.48 6.19
N THR A 71 15.35 9.97 5.30
CA THR A 71 14.80 11.33 5.38
C THR A 71 13.54 11.41 6.24
N LEU A 72 13.06 10.27 6.74
CA LEU A 72 11.87 10.18 7.58
C LEU A 72 12.23 10.38 9.05
N SER A 73 11.36 11.08 9.78
CA SER A 73 11.42 11.16 11.25
C SER A 73 11.26 9.79 11.90
N SER A 74 11.55 9.68 13.21
CA SER A 74 11.34 8.42 13.92
C SER A 74 9.88 7.97 13.85
N LEU A 75 8.94 8.88 14.08
CA LEU A 75 7.50 8.61 14.03
C LEU A 75 7.06 8.11 12.65
N GLU A 76 7.50 8.76 11.57
CA GLU A 76 7.17 8.33 10.21
C GLU A 76 7.74 6.94 9.88
N ARG A 77 8.92 6.60 10.41
CA ARG A 77 9.51 5.27 10.24
C ARG A 77 8.73 4.20 11.00
N ASP A 78 8.23 4.52 12.19
CA ASP A 78 7.38 3.60 12.97
C ASP A 78 6.03 3.39 12.28
N LEU A 79 5.39 4.45 11.79
CA LEU A 79 4.15 4.35 10.99
C LEU A 79 4.37 3.56 9.70
N LEU A 80 5.47 3.80 9.00
CA LEU A 80 5.82 3.06 7.78
C LEU A 80 6.02 1.56 8.09
N ARG A 81 6.68 1.25 9.20
CA ARG A 81 6.88 -0.13 9.65
C ARG A 81 5.55 -0.82 9.90
N GLU A 82 4.65 -0.17 10.64
CA GLU A 82 3.32 -0.72 10.95
C GLU A 82 2.51 -0.97 9.68
N ALA A 83 2.45 0.01 8.78
CA ALA A 83 1.79 -0.12 7.48
C ALA A 83 2.35 -1.30 6.65
N LEU A 84 3.67 -1.50 6.66
CA LEU A 84 4.30 -2.64 5.99
C LEU A 84 3.97 -3.99 6.65
N HIS A 85 3.80 -4.03 7.97
CA HIS A 85 3.33 -5.23 8.68
C HIS A 85 1.90 -5.60 8.28
N ILE A 86 0.99 -4.63 8.24
CA ILE A 86 -0.41 -4.85 7.80
C ILE A 86 -0.45 -5.43 6.38
N VAL A 87 0.34 -4.88 5.45
CA VAL A 87 0.43 -5.40 4.07
C VAL A 87 1.03 -6.82 4.04
N LYS A 88 2.04 -7.09 4.87
CA LYS A 88 2.65 -8.42 4.98
C LYS A 88 1.62 -9.45 5.43
N ASP A 89 0.83 -9.14 6.45
CA ASP A 89 -0.21 -10.03 6.97
C ASP A 89 -1.30 -10.27 5.91
N PHE A 90 -1.70 -9.23 5.17
CA PHE A 90 -2.63 -9.39 4.05
C PHE A 90 -2.08 -10.31 2.96
N LYS A 91 -0.80 -10.13 2.57
CA LYS A 91 -0.14 -11.02 1.61
C LYS A 91 -0.09 -12.46 2.09
N GLN A 92 0.22 -12.70 3.36
CA GLN A 92 0.21 -14.04 3.94
C GLN A 92 -1.18 -14.69 3.87
N ARG A 93 -2.24 -13.95 4.22
CA ARG A 93 -3.64 -14.42 4.08
C ARG A 93 -3.97 -14.79 2.64
N LEU A 94 -3.54 -13.97 1.67
CA LEU A 94 -3.72 -14.26 0.25
C LEU A 94 -2.96 -15.52 -0.19
N SER A 95 -1.69 -15.63 0.20
CA SER A 95 -0.87 -16.80 -0.12
C SER A 95 -1.48 -18.08 0.42
N HIS A 96 -1.92 -18.08 1.68
CA HIS A 96 -2.59 -19.23 2.29
C HIS A 96 -3.90 -19.58 1.57
N ARG A 97 -4.73 -18.56 1.25
CA ARG A 97 -6.03 -18.78 0.59
C ARG A 97 -5.89 -19.31 -0.84
N TYR A 98 -4.92 -18.81 -1.58
CA TYR A 98 -4.75 -19.10 -3.01
C TYR A 98 -3.62 -20.09 -3.30
N HIS A 99 -3.03 -20.68 -2.25
CA HIS A 99 -1.87 -21.59 -2.36
C HIS A 99 -0.75 -20.99 -3.21
N LEU A 100 -0.47 -19.70 -3.00
CA LEU A 100 0.62 -19.02 -3.69
C LEU A 100 1.92 -19.40 -2.99
N GLU A 101 2.51 -20.52 -3.41
CA GLU A 101 3.88 -20.89 -3.07
C GLU A 101 4.80 -19.75 -3.56
N TYR A 102 5.33 -18.96 -2.62
CA TYR A 102 6.35 -17.96 -2.94
C TYR A 102 7.69 -18.70 -3.01
N SER A 103 8.12 -19.08 -4.21
CA SER A 103 9.52 -19.44 -4.47
C SER A 103 10.39 -18.21 -4.70
#